data_AF-A0A800A405-F1
#
_entry.id   AF-A0A800A405-F1
#
_cell.length_a   1.000
_cell.length_b   1.000
_cell.length_c   1.000
_cell.angle_alpha   90.00
_cell.angle_beta   90.00
_cell.angle_gamma   90.00
#
_symmetry.space_group_name_H-M   'P 1'
#
loop_
_entity.id
_entity.type
_entity.pdbx_description
1 polymer ?
#
loop_
_entity_poly.entity_id
_entity_poly.type
_entity_poly.pdbx_seq_one_letter_code
_entity_poly.pdbx_strand_id
1 'polypeptide(L)'
;MTIRTILVPFDGSEAAKLVMELGLRFGKDHGANVRVLNVRSDPKDTIPLLGEGMSVSMIEDMIQAAEKDGGERAVRGRKMFDALVK
;
A
#
# COMPACT_ATOMS: atom_id res chain seq x y z
N MET A 1 -10.52 9.21 27.00
CA MET A 1 -9.92 9.31 25.65
C MET A 1 -10.91 8.73 24.64
N THR A 2 -11.23 9.47 23.58
CA THR A 2 -12.31 9.14 22.62
C THR A 2 -11.84 8.32 21.40
N ILE A 3 -10.54 8.29 21.10
CA ILE A 3 -9.98 7.51 19.97
C ILE A 3 -9.22 6.31 20.54
N ARG A 4 -9.72 5.09 20.28
CA ARG A 4 -9.12 3.83 20.76
C ARG A 4 -8.14 3.20 19.77
N THR A 5 -8.42 3.36 18.48
CA THR A 5 -7.68 2.71 17.39
C THR A 5 -7.58 3.66 16.20
N ILE A 6 -6.40 3.74 15.60
CA ILE A 6 -6.10 4.48 14.38
C ILE A 6 -5.74 3.47 13.30
N LEU A 7 -6.43 3.51 12.17
CA LEU A 7 -6.10 2.70 10.99
C LEU A 7 -5.31 3.57 10.01
N VAL A 8 -4.12 3.11 9.62
CA VAL A 8 -3.25 3.79 8.66
C VAL A 8 -3.20 2.96 7.39
N PRO A 9 -3.84 3.39 6.28
CA PRO A 9 -3.65 2.77 4.99
C PRO A 9 -2.26 3.11 4.47
N PHE A 10 -1.58 2.10 3.93
CA PHE A 10 -0.20 2.22 3.50
C PHE A 10 0.04 1.32 2.29
N ASP A 11 0.64 1.83 1.22
CA ASP A 11 0.84 1.11 -0.04
C ASP A 11 2.32 0.80 -0.33
N GLY A 12 3.22 1.11 0.61
CA GLY A 12 4.66 0.95 0.43
C GLY A 12 5.34 2.01 -0.43
N SER A 13 4.62 3.07 -0.82
CA SER A 13 5.22 4.22 -1.50
C SER A 13 5.97 5.14 -0.52
N GLU A 14 6.95 5.90 -1.03
CA GLU A 14 7.64 6.92 -0.24
C GLU A 14 6.70 8.04 0.22
N ALA A 15 5.66 8.34 -0.57
CA ALA A 15 4.64 9.30 -0.17
C ALA A 15 3.84 8.83 1.05
N ALA A 16 3.56 7.52 1.15
CA ALA A 16 2.83 6.94 2.28
C ALA A 16 3.67 6.87 3.56
N LYS A 17 5.00 7.06 3.49
CA LYS A 17 5.88 7.11 4.66
C LYS A 17 5.47 8.21 5.64
N LEU A 18 5.22 9.41 5.14
CA LEU A 18 4.81 10.57 5.95
C LEU A 18 3.50 10.30 6.69
N VAL A 19 2.57 9.61 6.02
CA VAL A 19 1.27 9.23 6.61
C VAL A 19 1.47 8.20 7.73
N MET A 20 2.38 7.24 7.55
CA MET A 20 2.73 6.28 8.60
C MET A 20 3.37 6.95 9.82
N GLU A 21 4.35 7.82 9.61
CA GLU A 21 5.01 8.56 10.70
C GLU A 21 3.99 9.40 11.49
N LEU A 22 3.08 10.09 10.79
CA LEU A 22 2.01 10.86 11.42
C LEU A 22 1.08 9.97 12.25
N GLY A 23 0.63 8.84 11.69
CA GLY A 23 -0.27 7.91 12.37
C GLY A 23 0.35 7.31 13.63
N LEU A 24 1.63 6.92 13.57
CA LEU A 24 2.38 6.41 14.73
C LEU A 24 2.53 7.48 15.82
N ARG A 25 2.89 8.71 15.42
CA ARG A 25 3.01 9.84 16.36
C ARG A 25 1.67 10.16 17.03
N PHE A 26 0.60 10.23 16.26
CA PHE A 26 -0.74 10.53 16.79
C PHE A 26 -1.22 9.43 17.75
N GLY A 27 -0.94 8.16 17.43
CA GLY A 27 -1.23 7.03 18.31
C GLY A 27 -0.47 7.10 19.63
N LYS A 28 0.83 7.45 19.59
CA LYS A 28 1.65 7.65 20.78
C LYS A 28 1.13 8.79 21.65
N ASP A 29 0.80 9.93 21.06
CA ASP A 29 0.35 11.13 21.77
C ASP A 29 -1.02 10.92 22.45
N HIS A 30 -1.86 10.05 21.89
CA HIS A 30 -3.23 9.80 22.40
C HIS A 30 -3.39 8.45 23.13
N GLY A 31 -2.32 7.64 23.23
CA GLY A 31 -2.40 6.28 23.78
C GLY A 31 -3.33 5.35 23.00
N ALA A 32 -3.45 5.58 21.69
CA ALA A 32 -4.32 4.79 20.80
C ALA A 32 -3.54 3.66 20.13
N ASN A 33 -4.23 2.55 19.83
CA ASN A 33 -3.63 1.45 19.08
C ASN A 33 -3.53 1.82 17.59
N VAL A 34 -2.33 1.79 17.02
CA VAL A 34 -2.14 2.02 15.59
C VAL A 34 -2.13 0.68 14.85
N ARG A 35 -3.01 0.55 13.85
CA ARG A 35 -3.05 -0.60 12.93
C ARG A 35 -2.67 -0.11 11.55
N VAL A 36 -1.65 -0.72 10.97
CA VAL A 36 -1.23 -0.43 9.59
C VAL A 36 -1.85 -1.47 8.67
N LEU A 37 -2.54 -1.01 7.62
CA LEU A 37 -3.10 -1.85 6.59
C LEU A 37 -2.30 -1.66 5.30
N ASN A 38 -1.62 -2.72 4.86
CA ASN A 38 -0.95 -2.72 3.57
C ASN A 38 -1.97 -2.86 2.44
N VAL A 39 -2.11 -1.84 1.60
CA VAL A 39 -3.05 -1.78 0.48
C VAL A 39 -2.29 -2.04 -0.81
N ARG A 40 -2.84 -2.92 -1.64
CA ARG A 40 -2.29 -3.25 -2.96
C ARG A 40 -3.38 -3.04 -4.01
N SER A 41 -3.01 -2.45 -5.13
CA SER A 41 -3.89 -2.37 -6.30
C SER A 41 -4.18 -3.76 -6.84
N ASP A 42 -5.40 -4.00 -7.32
CA ASP A 42 -5.72 -5.22 -8.05
C ASP A 42 -5.12 -5.11 -9.46
N PRO A 43 -4.24 -6.03 -9.89
CA PRO A 43 -3.67 -6.00 -11.25
C PRO A 43 -4.75 -6.05 -12.34
N LYS A 44 -5.95 -6.56 -12.04
CA LYS A 44 -7.09 -6.60 -12.97
C LYS A 44 -7.71 -5.23 -13.23
N ASP A 45 -7.47 -4.25 -12.36
CA ASP A 45 -7.89 -2.86 -12.59
C ASP A 45 -7.17 -2.23 -13.81
N THR A 46 -6.10 -2.86 -14.28
CA THR A 46 -5.40 -2.45 -15.50
C THR A 46 -6.17 -2.83 -16.77
N ILE A 47 -7.03 -3.86 -16.72
CA ILE A 47 -7.73 -4.42 -17.89
C ILE A 47 -8.66 -3.40 -18.58
N PRO A 48 -9.50 -2.62 -17.86
CA PRO A 48 -10.39 -1.64 -18.48
C PRO A 48 -9.66 -0.48 -19.18
N LEU A 49 -8.38 -0.25 -18.87
CA LEU A 49 -7.56 0.78 -19.51
C LEU A 49 -7.02 0.33 -20.88
N LEU A 50 -7.17 -0.94 -21.22
CA LEU A 50 -6.71 -1.56 -22.45
C LEU A 50 -7.92 -1.62 -23.40
N GLY A 51 -8.09 -0.58 -24.20
CA GLY A 51 -9.21 -0.46 -25.14
C GLY A 51 -9.25 -1.55 -26.22
N GLU A 52 -10.25 -1.48 -27.09
CA GLU A 52 -10.41 -2.37 -28.25
C GLU A 52 -9.16 -2.26 -29.16
N GLY A 53 -8.25 -3.25 -29.10
CA GLY A 53 -7.05 -3.26 -29.95
C GLY A 53 -5.78 -3.89 -29.35
N MET A 54 -5.74 -4.20 -28.04
CA MET A 54 -4.61 -4.95 -27.46
C MET A 54 -4.82 -6.46 -27.58
N SER A 55 -3.76 -7.20 -27.96
CA SER A 55 -3.82 -8.66 -27.99
C SER A 55 -3.91 -9.22 -26.58
N VAL A 56 -4.56 -10.38 -26.43
CA VAL A 56 -4.69 -11.09 -25.14
C VAL A 56 -3.33 -11.25 -24.45
N SER A 57 -2.26 -11.51 -25.22
CA SER A 57 -0.89 -11.62 -24.71
C SER A 57 -0.37 -10.33 -24.05
N MET A 58 -0.71 -9.15 -24.58
CA MET A 58 -0.29 -7.87 -23.97
C MET A 58 -1.05 -7.58 -22.67
N ILE A 59 -2.29 -8.05 -22.56
CA ILE A 59 -3.08 -7.95 -21.32
C ILE A 59 -2.43 -8.82 -20.23
N GLU A 60 -2.06 -10.06 -20.58
CA GLU A 60 -1.36 -10.98 -19.67
C GLU A 60 -0.01 -10.40 -19.20
N ASP A 61 0.77 -9.84 -20.12
CA ASP A 61 2.04 -9.19 -19.80
C ASP A 61 1.86 -7.99 -18.85
N MET A 62 0.82 -7.17 -19.06
CA MET A 62 0.50 -6.05 -18.17
C MET A 62 0.06 -6.51 -16.79
N ILE A 63 -0.78 -7.54 -16.70
CA ILE A 63 -1.21 -8.12 -15.42
C ILE A 63 0.01 -8.63 -14.65
N GLN A 64 0.92 -9.36 -15.30
CA GLN A 64 2.14 -9.85 -14.67
C GLN A 64 3.05 -8.70 -14.20
N ALA A 65 3.20 -7.65 -15.01
CA ALA A 65 3.95 -6.47 -14.63
C ALA A 65 3.35 -5.77 -13.40
N ALA A 66 2.03 -5.61 -13.35
CA ALA A 66 1.31 -5.02 -12.23
C ALA A 66 1.42 -5.88 -10.96
N GLU A 67 1.31 -7.21 -11.08
CA GLU A 67 1.51 -8.14 -9.97
C GLU A 67 2.92 -8.04 -9.39
N LYS A 68 3.93 -8.02 -10.26
CA LYS A 68 5.33 -7.90 -9.86
C LYS A 68 5.59 -6.59 -9.12
N ASP A 69 5.19 -5.45 -9.68
CA ASP A 69 5.36 -4.14 -9.04
C ASP A 69 4.60 -4.08 -7.70
N GLY A 70 3.37 -4.58 -7.65
CA GLY A 70 2.58 -4.67 -6.42
C GLY A 70 3.25 -5.54 -5.35
N GLY A 71 3.93 -6.63 -5.76
CA GLY A 71 4.72 -7.47 -4.87
C GLY A 71 5.96 -6.76 -4.34
N GLU A 72 6.72 -6.09 -5.21
CA GLU A 72 7.91 -5.31 -4.82
C GLU A 72 7.55 -4.15 -3.87
N ARG A 73 6.45 -3.45 -4.13
CA ARG A 73 5.89 -2.41 -3.25
C ARG A 73 5.55 -2.97 -1.87
N ALA A 74 4.93 -4.14 -1.79
CA ALA A 74 4.62 -4.77 -0.51
C ALA A 74 5.88 -5.12 0.30
N VAL A 75 6.94 -5.62 -0.36
CA VAL A 75 8.23 -5.90 0.30
C VAL A 75 8.88 -4.61 0.81
N ARG A 76 8.93 -3.56 -0.02
CA ARG A 76 9.43 -2.24 0.39
C ARG A 76 8.64 -1.69 1.57
N GLY A 77 7.31 -1.78 1.49
CA GLY A 77 6.41 -1.34 2.52
C GLY A 77 6.63 -2.04 3.85
N ARG A 78 6.83 -3.36 3.85
CA ARG A 78 7.16 -4.09 5.07
C ARG A 78 8.48 -3.64 5.70
N LYS A 79 9.53 -3.46 4.89
CA LYS A 79 10.83 -2.95 5.37
C LYS A 79 10.69 -1.55 5.99
N MET A 80 9.88 -0.69 5.39
CA MET A 80 9.61 0.65 5.89
C MET A 80 8.86 0.61 7.23
N PHE A 81 7.83 -0.22 7.34
CA PHE A 81 7.14 -0.45 8.61
C PHE A 81 8.13 -0.90 9.70
N ASP A 82 8.90 -1.95 9.45
CA ASP A 82 9.86 -2.49 10.44
C ASP A 82 10.93 -1.45 10.85
N ALA A 83 11.26 -0.49 9.97
CA ALA A 83 12.18 0.60 10.29
C ALA A 83 11.54 1.70 11.18
N LEU A 84 10.23 1.93 11.04
CA LEU A 84 9.50 3.00 11.72
C LEU A 84 8.93 2.59 13.09
N VAL A 85 8.62 1.32 13.31
CA VAL A 85 8.05 0.82 14.58
C VAL A 85 9.13 0.35 15.58
N LYS A 86 10.31 0.96 15.52
CA LYS A 86 11.38 0.71 16.49
C LYS A 86 11.18 1.44 17.82
#